data_AF-A0A7S0CE76-F1
#
_entry.id   AF-A0A7S0CE76-F1
#
_cell.length_a   1.000
_cell.length_b   1.000
_cell.length_c   1.000
_cell.angle_alpha   90.00
_cell.angle_beta   90.00
_cell.angle_gamma   90.00
#
_symmetry.space_group_name_H-M   'P 1'
#
loop_
_entity.id
_entity.type
_entity.pdbx_description
1 polymer ?
#
loop_
_entity_poly.entity_id
_entity_poly.type
_entity_poly.pdbx_seq_one_letter_code
_entity_poly.pdbx_strand_id
1 'polypeptide(L)'
;ADVVIFPPLPYLSLALEILQDTSINIGAQNAGIYEKGAYTGEIAPSMLSSSGISHVLLGHSERRTIFGETDVNINQRLQKCLEEEELTVVLCVGETLEEYEAGLLTSVVDTQLRKGLAGVSKDSLMGDRIVVAYEPVWAIGTGLVATPQQAQDAHVAIRRTLESVYDAGVAQAVRIQYGGSVSPESV
;
A
#
# COMPACT_ATOMS: atom_id res chain seq x y z
N ALA A 1 9.94 -13.64 -10.53
CA ALA A 1 8.99 -13.07 -9.56
C ALA A 1 9.28 -11.57 -9.49
N ASP A 2 8.24 -10.75 -9.33
CA ASP A 2 8.41 -9.32 -9.01
C ASP A 2 8.70 -9.23 -7.49
N VAL A 3 9.83 -8.65 -7.13
CA VAL A 3 10.33 -8.60 -5.75
C VAL A 3 10.71 -7.18 -5.42
N VAL A 4 10.13 -6.68 -4.32
CA VAL A 4 10.39 -5.34 -3.81
C VAL A 4 10.85 -5.45 -2.36
N ILE A 5 11.89 -4.72 -1.99
CA ILE A 5 12.27 -4.54 -0.59
C ILE A 5 12.02 -3.09 -0.16
N PHE A 6 11.57 -2.91 1.08
CA PHE A 6 11.24 -1.61 1.65
C PHE A 6 12.14 -1.30 2.85
N PRO A 7 13.43 -0.98 2.65
CA PRO A 7 14.33 -0.65 3.75
C PRO A 7 13.97 0.71 4.37
N PRO A 8 14.37 0.97 5.63
CA PRO A 8 14.25 2.29 6.23
C PRO A 8 14.97 3.37 5.41
N LEU A 9 14.44 4.60 5.44
CA LEU A 9 14.92 5.75 4.66
C LEU A 9 16.46 5.93 4.67
N PRO A 10 17.18 5.84 5.81
CA PRO A 10 18.64 6.01 5.83
C PRO A 10 19.43 5.00 4.99
N TYR A 11 18.80 3.89 4.60
CA TYR A 11 19.44 2.79 3.88
C TYR A 11 18.98 2.65 2.42
N LEU A 12 18.10 3.52 1.92
CA LEU A 12 17.59 3.41 0.55
C LEU A 12 18.70 3.49 -0.50
N SER A 13 19.57 4.48 -0.42
CA SER A 13 20.68 4.66 -1.37
C SER A 13 21.67 3.48 -1.33
N LEU A 14 21.96 2.96 -0.14
CA LEU A 14 22.81 1.79 0.02
C LEU A 14 22.17 0.53 -0.57
N ALA A 15 20.86 0.34 -0.36
CA ALA A 15 20.12 -0.79 -0.92
C ALA A 15 20.11 -0.75 -2.46
N LEU A 16 19.94 0.43 -3.05
CA LEU A 16 20.05 0.64 -4.50
C LEU A 16 21.44 0.25 -5.02
N GLU A 17 22.51 0.70 -4.36
CA GLU A 17 23.88 0.38 -4.76
C GLU A 17 24.16 -1.13 -4.72
N ILE A 18 23.74 -1.79 -3.63
CA ILE A 18 23.95 -3.24 -3.44
C ILE A 18 23.18 -4.06 -4.48
N LEU A 19 22.00 -3.58 -4.90
CA LEU A 19 21.05 -4.35 -5.72
C LEU A 19 20.97 -3.91 -7.19
N GLN A 20 21.82 -2.98 -7.62
CA GLN A 20 21.81 -2.38 -8.97
C GLN A 20 21.84 -3.39 -10.13
N ASP A 21 22.52 -4.54 -9.95
CA ASP A 21 22.65 -5.59 -10.97
C ASP A 21 21.67 -6.76 -10.76
N THR A 22 20.64 -6.55 -9.93
CA THR A 22 19.61 -7.55 -9.64
C THR A 22 18.26 -7.12 -10.21
N SER A 23 17.29 -8.04 -10.23
CA SER A 23 15.90 -7.72 -10.56
C SER A 23 15.07 -7.29 -9.34
N ILE A 24 15.71 -6.98 -8.21
CA ILE A 24 15.01 -6.61 -6.97
C ILE A 24 14.79 -5.10 -6.97
N ASN A 25 13.52 -4.70 -6.91
CA ASN A 25 13.10 -3.31 -6.80
C ASN A 25 13.24 -2.78 -5.37
N ILE A 26 13.48 -1.48 -5.23
CA ILE A 26 13.55 -0.80 -3.93
C ILE A 26 12.33 0.11 -3.78
N GLY A 27 11.70 0.04 -2.61
CA GLY A 27 10.60 0.91 -2.24
C GLY A 27 10.84 1.69 -0.95
N ALA A 28 10.18 2.82 -0.81
CA ALA A 28 10.14 3.59 0.43
C ALA A 28 8.95 3.17 1.31
N GLN A 29 9.11 3.28 2.63
CA GLN A 29 8.06 2.91 3.59
C GLN A 29 6.98 4.00 3.79
N ASN A 30 7.20 5.21 3.25
CA ASN A 30 6.24 6.32 3.22
C ASN A 30 6.73 7.42 2.25
N ALA A 31 5.83 8.33 1.86
CA ALA A 31 6.17 9.57 1.16
C ALA A 31 5.28 10.73 1.60
N GLY A 32 5.78 11.95 1.41
CA GLY A 32 5.15 13.25 1.70
C GLY A 32 3.95 13.60 0.83
N ILE A 33 3.20 14.63 1.23
CA ILE A 33 2.16 15.26 0.38
C ILE A 33 2.63 16.55 -0.31
N TYR A 34 3.86 16.97 -0.02
CA TYR A 34 4.41 18.25 -0.46
C TYR A 34 5.70 18.04 -1.25
N GLU A 35 5.81 18.77 -2.35
CA GLU A 35 6.99 18.75 -3.21
C GLU A 35 8.16 19.53 -2.59
N LYS A 36 7.84 20.64 -1.90
CA LYS A 36 8.80 21.51 -1.22
C LYS A 36 8.11 22.34 -0.16
N GLY A 37 8.86 22.80 0.83
CA GLY A 37 8.37 23.73 1.84
C GLY A 37 8.89 23.42 3.24
N ALA A 38 8.24 24.01 4.24
CA ALA A 38 8.59 23.86 5.65
C ALA A 38 8.02 22.55 6.24
N TYR A 39 8.50 21.41 5.73
CA TYR A 39 8.06 20.07 6.11
C TYR A 39 9.24 19.23 6.58
N THR A 40 9.94 19.71 7.61
CA THR A 40 11.13 19.05 8.17
C THR A 40 10.85 17.59 8.51
N GLY A 41 11.61 16.68 7.90
CA GLY A 41 11.50 15.24 8.12
C GLY A 41 10.60 14.49 7.13
N GLU A 42 9.79 15.18 6.34
CA GLU A 42 9.03 14.57 5.24
C GLU A 42 9.89 14.43 3.98
N ILE A 43 9.52 13.48 3.12
CA ILE A 43 10.23 13.15 1.88
C ILE A 43 9.30 13.33 0.70
N ALA A 44 9.61 14.23 -0.23
CA ALA A 44 8.78 14.42 -1.41
C ALA A 44 8.82 13.18 -2.33
N PRO A 45 7.71 12.82 -3.01
CA PRO A 45 7.71 11.73 -3.98
C PRO A 45 8.78 11.90 -5.07
N SER A 46 9.00 13.12 -5.57
CA SER A 46 10.05 13.42 -6.55
C SER A 46 11.46 13.09 -6.06
N MET A 47 11.74 13.23 -4.76
CA MET A 47 13.03 12.84 -4.17
C MET A 47 13.23 11.33 -4.22
N LEU A 48 12.15 10.56 -4.04
CA LEU A 48 12.19 9.10 -4.16
C LEU A 48 12.40 8.70 -5.62
N SER A 49 11.54 9.21 -6.53
CA SER A 49 11.60 8.89 -7.96
C SER A 49 12.98 9.22 -8.56
N SER A 50 13.46 10.46 -8.36
CA SER A 50 14.76 10.89 -8.89
C SER A 50 15.97 10.15 -8.30
N SER A 51 15.78 9.44 -7.18
CA SER A 51 16.81 8.58 -6.58
C SER A 51 16.77 7.14 -7.10
N GLY A 52 15.85 6.80 -8.00
CA GLY A 52 15.69 5.44 -8.55
C GLY A 52 14.84 4.51 -7.68
N ILE A 53 14.11 5.04 -6.70
CA ILE A 53 13.12 4.28 -5.94
C ILE A 53 11.89 4.09 -6.83
N SER A 54 11.39 2.86 -6.93
CA SER A 54 10.30 2.51 -7.84
C SER A 54 8.98 2.20 -7.14
N HIS A 55 9.00 2.06 -5.81
CA HIS A 55 7.81 1.70 -5.03
C HIS A 55 7.66 2.55 -3.77
N VAL A 56 6.43 2.68 -3.27
CA VAL A 56 6.16 3.33 -1.98
C VAL A 56 4.99 2.66 -1.27
N LEU A 57 5.16 2.32 0.01
CA LEU A 57 4.05 1.92 0.88
C LEU A 57 3.30 3.16 1.34
N LEU A 58 1.97 3.12 1.28
CA LEU A 58 1.11 4.16 1.83
C LEU A 58 -0.04 3.56 2.64
N GLY A 59 -0.38 4.22 3.74
CA GLY A 59 -1.50 3.79 4.58
C GLY A 59 -1.25 2.49 5.35
N HIS A 60 0.02 2.11 5.56
CA HIS A 60 0.36 0.99 6.42
C HIS A 60 -0.30 1.13 7.80
N SER A 61 -0.73 0.01 8.38
CA SER A 61 -1.49 -0.03 9.63
C SER A 61 -0.86 0.79 10.76
N GLU A 62 0.45 0.66 10.97
CA GLU A 62 1.22 1.42 11.96
C GLU A 62 1.12 2.93 11.74
N ARG A 63 1.11 3.38 10.48
CA ARG A 63 0.95 4.80 10.14
C ARG A 63 -0.45 5.31 10.46
N ARG A 64 -1.47 4.49 10.23
CA ARG A 64 -2.86 4.79 10.60
C ARG A 64 -3.05 4.85 12.11
N THR A 65 -2.57 3.84 12.85
CA THR A 65 -2.87 3.66 14.27
C THR A 65 -1.95 4.43 15.19
N ILE A 66 -0.64 4.49 14.90
CA ILE A 66 0.37 5.14 15.75
C ILE A 66 0.57 6.59 15.36
N PHE A 67 0.63 6.86 14.04
CA PHE A 67 0.93 8.20 13.51
C PHE A 67 -0.31 8.99 13.08
N GLY A 68 -1.51 8.41 13.20
CA GLY A 68 -2.78 9.07 12.93
C GLY A 68 -3.03 9.39 11.47
N GLU A 69 -2.48 8.61 10.53
CA GLU A 69 -2.80 8.77 9.11
C GLU A 69 -4.27 8.43 8.83
N THR A 70 -4.91 9.27 8.03
CA THR A 70 -6.33 9.22 7.70
C THR A 70 -6.49 8.90 6.23
N ASP A 71 -7.62 8.35 5.81
CA ASP A 71 -7.83 8.06 4.38
C ASP A 71 -7.67 9.30 3.49
N VAL A 72 -8.00 10.49 4.02
CA VAL A 72 -7.83 11.77 3.31
C VAL A 72 -6.36 12.10 3.09
N ASN A 73 -5.52 12.00 4.12
CA ASN A 73 -4.09 12.30 3.95
C ASN A 73 -3.36 11.21 3.16
N ILE A 74 -3.78 9.94 3.27
CA ILE A 74 -3.27 8.83 2.45
C ILE A 74 -3.61 9.05 0.98
N ASN A 75 -4.85 9.47 0.66
CA ASN A 75 -5.24 9.82 -0.70
C ASN A 75 -4.39 10.97 -1.26
N GLN A 76 -4.13 12.01 -0.46
CA GLN A 76 -3.25 13.11 -0.87
C GLN A 76 -1.83 12.63 -1.19
N ARG A 77 -1.26 11.74 -0.34
CA ARG A 77 0.06 11.12 -0.59
C ARG A 77 0.04 10.29 -1.86
N LEU A 78 -0.99 9.47 -2.04
CA LEU A 78 -1.16 8.59 -3.19
C LEU A 78 -1.21 9.41 -4.48
N GLN A 79 -2.06 10.43 -4.54
CA GLN A 79 -2.17 11.33 -5.69
C GLN A 79 -0.82 11.99 -6.02
N LYS A 80 -0.10 12.44 -5.00
CA LYS A 80 1.25 13.01 -5.17
C LYS A 80 2.27 12.00 -5.67
N CYS A 81 2.21 10.75 -5.24
CA CYS A 81 3.09 9.70 -5.77
C CYS A 81 2.74 9.32 -7.22
N LEU A 82 1.47 9.42 -7.61
CA LEU A 82 1.04 9.15 -8.99
C LEU A 82 1.48 10.23 -9.99
N GLU A 83 1.88 11.41 -9.52
CA GLU A 83 2.50 12.45 -10.37
C GLU A 83 3.90 12.02 -10.87
N GLU A 84 4.57 11.10 -10.17
CA GLU A 84 5.90 10.58 -10.53
C GLU A 84 5.76 9.30 -11.35
N GLU A 85 6.17 9.28 -12.62
CA GLU A 85 5.88 8.17 -13.52
C GLU A 85 6.49 6.82 -13.10
N GLU A 86 7.58 6.89 -12.35
CA GLU A 86 8.40 5.76 -11.92
C GLU A 86 7.90 5.10 -10.63
N LEU A 87 6.99 5.74 -9.89
CA LEU A 87 6.52 5.24 -8.60
C LEU A 87 5.27 4.37 -8.72
N THR A 88 5.37 3.14 -8.22
CA THR A 88 4.24 2.26 -7.93
C THR A 88 3.85 2.38 -6.46
N VAL A 89 2.58 2.69 -6.20
CA VAL A 89 2.06 2.77 -4.82
C VAL A 89 1.56 1.40 -4.38
N VAL A 90 1.98 0.96 -3.21
CA VAL A 90 1.36 -0.16 -2.48
C VAL A 90 0.46 0.45 -1.41
N LEU A 91 -0.85 0.43 -1.67
CA LEU A 91 -1.87 0.97 -0.77
C LEU A 91 -2.31 -0.11 0.22
N CYS A 92 -1.98 0.10 1.49
CA CYS A 92 -2.35 -0.82 2.56
C CYS A 92 -3.77 -0.52 3.09
N VAL A 93 -4.54 -1.60 3.25
CA VAL A 93 -5.90 -1.59 3.81
C VAL A 93 -6.08 -2.76 4.76
N GLY A 94 -6.92 -2.58 5.77
CA GLY A 94 -7.17 -3.62 6.77
C GLY A 94 -7.89 -3.08 7.99
N GLU A 95 -8.58 -3.99 8.67
CA GLU A 95 -9.38 -3.74 9.86
C GLU A 95 -8.60 -4.03 11.16
N THR A 96 -8.98 -3.36 12.25
CA THR A 96 -8.48 -3.66 13.59
C THR A 96 -9.07 -4.95 14.15
N LEU A 97 -8.56 -5.43 15.28
CA LEU A 97 -9.12 -6.61 15.95
C LEU A 97 -10.59 -6.37 16.34
N GLU A 98 -10.90 -5.19 16.88
CA GLU A 98 -12.25 -4.82 17.32
C GLU A 98 -13.21 -4.75 16.12
N GLU A 99 -12.74 -4.21 14.99
CA GLU A 99 -13.53 -4.17 13.75
C GLU A 99 -13.74 -5.57 13.16
N TYR A 100 -12.72 -6.43 13.23
CA TYR A 100 -12.82 -7.83 12.81
C TYR A 100 -13.84 -8.60 13.65
N GLU A 101 -13.74 -8.52 14.99
CA GLU A 101 -14.67 -9.17 15.92
C GLU A 101 -16.10 -8.64 15.78
N ALA A 102 -16.26 -7.38 15.38
CA ALA A 102 -17.55 -6.78 15.05
C ALA A 102 -18.08 -7.14 13.65
N GLY A 103 -17.34 -7.91 12.84
CA GLY A 103 -17.74 -8.31 11.50
C GLY A 103 -17.69 -7.19 10.47
N LEU A 104 -16.85 -6.18 10.67
CA LEU A 104 -16.81 -4.95 9.88
C LEU A 104 -15.83 -4.97 8.70
N LEU A 105 -15.11 -6.07 8.48
CA LEU A 105 -14.10 -6.25 7.42
C LEU A 105 -14.50 -5.58 6.09
N THR A 106 -15.67 -5.95 5.54
CA THR A 106 -16.12 -5.42 4.24
C THR A 106 -16.36 -3.91 4.29
N SER A 107 -16.96 -3.39 5.36
CA SER A 107 -17.24 -1.96 5.50
C SER A 107 -15.97 -1.12 5.68
N VAL A 108 -14.98 -1.64 6.41
CA VAL A 108 -13.69 -0.97 6.64
C VAL A 108 -12.92 -0.91 5.33
N VAL A 109 -12.75 -2.04 4.65
CA VAL A 109 -12.06 -2.13 3.37
C VAL A 109 -12.74 -1.28 2.29
N ASP A 110 -14.08 -1.31 2.19
CA ASP A 110 -14.83 -0.46 1.26
C ASP A 110 -14.56 1.02 1.52
N THR A 111 -14.62 1.45 2.78
CA THR A 111 -14.38 2.84 3.18
C THR A 111 -12.95 3.28 2.86
N GLN A 112 -11.95 2.49 3.25
CA GLN A 112 -10.54 2.80 3.05
C GLN A 112 -10.19 2.90 1.57
N LEU A 113 -10.69 1.98 0.73
CA LEU A 113 -10.47 2.01 -0.71
C LEU A 113 -11.18 3.17 -1.39
N ARG A 114 -12.47 3.41 -1.09
CA ARG A 114 -13.22 4.51 -1.72
C ARG A 114 -12.60 5.87 -1.43
N LYS A 115 -12.17 6.09 -0.19
CA LYS A 115 -11.53 7.34 0.22
C LYS A 115 -10.08 7.43 -0.26
N GLY A 116 -9.32 6.34 -0.12
CA GLY A 116 -7.92 6.26 -0.55
C GLY A 116 -7.75 6.45 -2.06
N LEU A 117 -8.70 5.96 -2.86
CA LEU A 117 -8.69 6.07 -4.33
C LEU A 117 -9.56 7.21 -4.88
N ALA A 118 -10.07 8.10 -4.02
CA ALA A 118 -10.89 9.21 -4.46
C ALA A 118 -10.14 10.08 -5.49
N GLY A 119 -10.75 10.28 -6.66
CA GLY A 119 -10.18 11.05 -7.75
C GLY A 119 -9.01 10.39 -8.49
N VAL A 120 -8.67 9.14 -8.19
CA VAL A 120 -7.62 8.40 -8.92
C VAL A 120 -8.20 7.88 -10.23
N SER A 121 -7.49 8.11 -11.34
CA SER A 121 -7.95 7.69 -12.66
C SER A 121 -7.93 6.17 -12.80
N LYS A 122 -8.83 5.63 -13.63
CA LYS A 122 -8.81 4.22 -14.01
C LYS A 122 -7.48 3.81 -14.63
N ASP A 123 -6.86 4.69 -15.42
CA ASP A 123 -5.60 4.40 -16.12
C ASP A 123 -4.44 4.16 -15.14
N SER A 124 -4.39 4.88 -14.01
CA SER A 124 -3.42 4.60 -12.95
C SER A 124 -3.55 3.18 -12.39
N LEU A 125 -4.77 2.69 -12.16
CA LEU A 125 -4.98 1.33 -11.66
C LEU A 125 -4.64 0.27 -12.71
N MET A 126 -4.99 0.54 -13.98
CA MET A 126 -4.76 -0.38 -15.10
C MET A 126 -3.30 -0.47 -15.54
N GLY A 127 -2.50 0.57 -15.25
CA GLY A 127 -1.08 0.65 -15.59
C GLY A 127 -0.12 0.06 -14.56
N ASP A 128 -0.60 -0.83 -13.68
CA ASP A 128 0.17 -1.44 -12.58
C ASP A 128 0.80 -0.45 -11.57
N ARG A 129 0.38 0.83 -11.61
CA ARG A 129 0.90 1.90 -10.73
C ARG A 129 0.37 1.82 -9.30
N ILE A 130 -0.62 0.98 -9.05
CA ILE A 130 -1.19 0.75 -7.72
C ILE A 130 -1.34 -0.76 -7.47
N VAL A 131 -0.82 -1.19 -6.35
CA VAL A 131 -1.05 -2.51 -5.74
C VAL A 131 -1.83 -2.28 -4.45
N VAL A 132 -2.82 -3.14 -4.16
CA VAL A 132 -3.50 -3.12 -2.86
C VAL A 132 -2.88 -4.20 -1.98
N ALA A 133 -2.46 -3.85 -0.78
CA ALA A 133 -2.03 -4.81 0.23
C ALA A 133 -3.11 -4.91 1.32
N TYR A 134 -3.72 -6.09 1.45
CA TYR A 134 -4.58 -6.41 2.59
C TYR A 134 -3.73 -6.81 3.78
N GLU A 135 -3.79 -6.01 4.83
CA GLU A 135 -3.02 -6.19 6.05
C GLU A 135 -3.92 -6.13 7.28
N PRO A 136 -4.49 -7.27 7.74
CA PRO A 136 -5.29 -7.28 8.95
C PRO A 136 -4.43 -6.83 10.13
N VAL A 137 -4.80 -5.72 10.77
CA VAL A 137 -3.96 -5.08 11.81
C VAL A 137 -3.73 -6.04 12.98
N TRP A 138 -4.71 -6.89 13.26
CA TRP A 138 -4.67 -7.90 14.30
C TRP A 138 -3.69 -9.05 14.03
N ALA A 139 -3.22 -9.22 12.78
CA ALA A 139 -2.23 -10.23 12.38
C ALA A 139 -0.79 -9.68 12.32
N ILE A 140 -0.55 -8.41 12.67
CA ILE A 140 0.75 -7.78 12.54
C ILE A 140 1.53 -7.90 13.85
N GLY A 141 2.58 -8.74 13.86
CA GLY A 141 3.49 -8.88 15.00
C GLY A 141 2.87 -9.54 16.25
N THR A 142 1.63 -10.03 16.16
CA THR A 142 0.90 -10.68 17.25
C THR A 142 1.13 -12.19 17.28
N GLY A 143 1.66 -12.78 16.20
CA GLY A 143 1.76 -14.23 16.01
C GLY A 143 0.44 -14.89 15.62
N LEU A 144 -0.65 -14.12 15.52
CA LEU A 144 -1.89 -14.56 14.92
C LEU A 144 -1.76 -14.39 13.40
N VAL A 145 -2.05 -15.46 12.66
CA VAL A 145 -1.99 -15.46 11.19
C VAL A 145 -3.39 -15.67 10.67
N ALA A 146 -3.82 -14.83 9.71
CA ALA A 146 -5.07 -15.08 9.02
C ALA A 146 -4.97 -16.41 8.26
N THR A 147 -6.00 -17.24 8.39
CA THR A 147 -6.12 -18.42 7.54
C THR A 147 -6.22 -18.01 6.06
N PRO A 148 -5.83 -18.89 5.12
CA PRO A 148 -6.00 -18.61 3.70
C PRO A 148 -7.43 -18.23 3.31
N GLN A 149 -8.44 -18.78 4.00
CA GLN A 149 -9.84 -18.42 3.74
C GLN A 149 -10.17 -17.00 4.22
N GLN A 150 -9.70 -16.57 5.39
CA GLN A 150 -9.89 -15.19 5.88
C GLN A 150 -9.22 -14.17 4.93
N ALA A 151 -7.99 -14.46 4.48
CA ALA A 151 -7.30 -13.63 3.49
C ALA A 151 -8.08 -13.59 2.16
N GLN A 152 -8.62 -14.73 1.71
CA GLN A 152 -9.43 -14.80 0.49
C GLN A 152 -10.75 -14.01 0.62
N ASP A 153 -11.42 -14.05 1.76
CA ASP A 153 -12.66 -13.31 2.00
C ASP A 153 -12.42 -11.79 1.92
N ALA A 154 -11.30 -11.32 2.49
CA ALA A 154 -10.87 -9.94 2.36
C ALA A 154 -10.51 -9.57 0.92
N HIS A 155 -9.77 -10.41 0.19
CA HIS A 155 -9.45 -10.19 -1.21
C HIS A 155 -10.71 -10.11 -2.09
N VAL A 156 -11.74 -10.91 -1.81
CA VAL A 156 -13.04 -10.83 -2.48
C VAL A 156 -13.73 -9.50 -2.16
N ALA A 157 -13.70 -9.05 -0.90
CA ALA A 157 -14.26 -7.75 -0.52
C ALA A 157 -13.55 -6.58 -1.25
N ILE A 158 -12.21 -6.58 -1.27
CA ILE A 158 -11.40 -5.60 -2.02
C ILE A 158 -11.80 -5.58 -3.49
N ARG A 159 -11.86 -6.76 -4.12
CA ARG A 159 -12.17 -6.88 -5.55
C ARG A 159 -13.57 -6.36 -5.88
N ARG A 160 -14.57 -6.65 -5.04
CA ARG A 160 -15.94 -6.12 -5.17
C ARG A 160 -15.97 -4.60 -5.03
N THR A 161 -15.21 -4.04 -4.10
CA THR A 161 -15.11 -2.58 -3.96
C THR A 161 -14.50 -1.95 -5.19
N LEU A 162 -13.38 -2.49 -5.70
CA LEU A 162 -12.74 -1.99 -6.93
C LEU A 162 -13.68 -2.04 -8.13
N GLU A 163 -14.45 -3.12 -8.28
CA GLU A 163 -15.46 -3.26 -9.34
C GLU A 163 -16.56 -2.21 -9.21
N SER A 164 -17.02 -1.94 -7.98
CA SER A 164 -18.05 -0.93 -7.73
C SER A 164 -17.57 0.51 -7.92
N VAL A 165 -16.30 0.81 -7.61
CA VAL A 165 -15.73 2.16 -7.74
C VAL A 165 -15.38 2.47 -9.20
N TYR A 166 -14.93 1.46 -9.94
CA TYR A 166 -14.49 1.58 -11.32
C TYR A 166 -15.31 0.68 -12.24
N ASP A 167 -14.83 -0.54 -12.46
CA ASP A 167 -15.50 -1.58 -13.25
C ASP A 167 -14.80 -2.94 -13.07
N ALA A 168 -15.40 -3.97 -13.65
CA ALA A 168 -14.86 -5.33 -13.62
C ALA A 168 -13.46 -5.45 -14.24
N GLY A 169 -13.12 -4.61 -15.22
CA GLY A 169 -11.79 -4.62 -15.84
C GLY A 169 -10.71 -4.22 -14.84
N VAL A 170 -10.93 -3.11 -14.13
CA VAL A 170 -10.03 -2.66 -13.05
C VAL A 170 -9.94 -3.71 -11.95
N ALA A 171 -11.07 -4.23 -11.50
CA ALA A 171 -11.10 -5.21 -10.43
C ALA A 171 -10.33 -6.49 -10.76
N GLN A 172 -10.27 -6.91 -12.03
CA GLN A 172 -9.49 -8.07 -12.46
C GLN A 172 -8.00 -7.76 -12.63
N ALA A 173 -7.65 -6.54 -13.07
CA ALA A 173 -6.28 -6.15 -13.34
C ALA A 173 -5.48 -5.86 -12.05
N VAL A 174 -6.10 -5.21 -11.05
CA VAL A 174 -5.38 -4.76 -9.85
C VAL A 174 -4.83 -5.95 -9.06
N ARG A 175 -3.54 -5.89 -8.78
CA ARG A 175 -2.84 -6.83 -7.91
C ARG A 175 -3.26 -6.60 -6.46
N ILE A 176 -3.65 -7.67 -5.78
CA ILE A 176 -4.01 -7.67 -4.35
C ILE A 176 -3.07 -8.62 -3.63
N GLN A 177 -2.31 -8.10 -2.68
CA GLN A 177 -1.38 -8.84 -1.84
C GLN A 177 -1.98 -9.07 -0.46
N TYR A 178 -1.54 -10.13 0.21
CA TYR A 178 -1.78 -10.35 1.63
C TYR A 178 -0.51 -10.00 2.41
N GLY A 179 -0.64 -9.22 3.48
CA GLY A 179 0.45 -8.87 4.39
C GLY A 179 0.02 -9.08 5.84
N GLY A 180 0.45 -10.16 6.48
CA GLY A 180 0.12 -10.42 7.88
C GLY A 180 0.79 -11.68 8.39
N SER A 181 1.91 -11.52 9.11
CA SER A 181 2.71 -12.62 9.67
C SER A 181 2.98 -13.79 8.71
N VAL A 182 3.25 -13.47 7.44
CA VAL A 182 3.60 -14.47 6.42
C VAL A 182 4.95 -15.10 6.76
N SER A 183 5.01 -16.43 6.75
CA SER A 183 6.25 -17.21 6.89
C SER A 183 6.48 -18.05 5.63
N PRO A 184 7.71 -18.55 5.37
CA PRO A 184 7.97 -19.45 4.24
C PRO A 184 7.07 -20.69 4.19
N GLU A 185 6.49 -21.08 5.33
CA GLU A 185 5.59 -22.23 5.46
C GLU A 185 4.13 -21.89 5.15
N SER A 186 3.78 -20.59 5.10
CA SER A 186 2.40 -20.10 4.90
C SER A 186 2.18 -19.40 3.56
N VAL A 187 3.20 -19.32 2.70
CA VAL A 187 3.14 -18.72 1.33
C VAL A 187 2.44 -19.66 0.36
#